data_AF-A0A7V9JGF0-F1
#
_entry.id   AF-A0A7V9JGF0-F1
#
_cell.length_a   1.000
_cell.length_b   1.000
_cell.length_c   1.000
_cell.angle_alpha   90.00
_cell.angle_beta   90.00
_cell.angle_gamma   90.00
#
_symmetry.space_group_name_H-M   'P 1'
#
loop_
_entity.id
_entity.type
_entity.pdbx_description
1 polymer ?
#
loop_
_entity_poly.entity_id
_entity_poly.type
_entity_poly.pdbx_seq_one_letter_code
_entity_poly.pdbx_strand_id
1 'polypeptide(L)'
;MPKRTRAAKRSSSRRKGRALQLTGQTDWERVRNTSDKEIDRQIGEDPDTAPAINDSWMRDAELVVPSPKDPVSIRLDRDILTFFKQTGRGYQTKINAVLRAFVDAQRGKGRARGPR
;
A
#
# COMPACT_ATOMS: atom_id res chain seq x y z
N MET A 1 1.04 -65.69 -12.49
CA MET A 1 0.48 -64.32 -12.64
C MET A 1 -0.31 -64.00 -11.38
N PRO A 2 0.17 -63.05 -10.56
CA PRO A 2 -0.59 -61.81 -10.39
C PRO A 2 0.31 -60.57 -10.43
N LYS A 3 -0.16 -59.53 -11.12
CA LYS A 3 0.50 -58.24 -11.26
C LYS A 3 0.17 -57.37 -10.04
N ARG A 4 1.18 -56.76 -9.43
CA ARG A 4 1.01 -55.52 -8.65
C ARG A 4 2.13 -54.54 -8.99
N THR A 5 1.67 -53.38 -9.41
CA THR A 5 2.36 -52.27 -10.09
C THR A 5 3.27 -51.46 -9.15
N ARG A 6 4.47 -51.11 -9.63
CA ARG A 6 5.39 -50.13 -9.00
C ARG A 6 4.72 -48.75 -8.92
N ALA A 7 4.56 -48.22 -7.72
CA ALA A 7 4.25 -46.81 -7.51
C ALA A 7 5.50 -45.96 -7.82
N ALA A 8 5.47 -45.23 -8.94
CA ALA A 8 6.51 -44.27 -9.31
C ALA A 8 6.37 -43.03 -8.42
N LYS A 9 7.36 -42.81 -7.54
CA LYS A 9 7.45 -41.61 -6.70
C LYS A 9 7.81 -40.41 -7.60
N ARG A 10 6.80 -39.61 -7.95
CA ARG A 10 6.94 -38.40 -8.77
C ARG A 10 7.84 -37.40 -8.05
N SER A 11 8.94 -37.03 -8.70
CA SER A 11 9.86 -35.99 -8.26
C SER A 11 9.17 -34.63 -8.28
N SER A 12 9.12 -33.94 -7.14
CA SER A 12 8.67 -32.55 -7.09
C SER A 12 9.78 -31.65 -7.64
N SER A 13 9.69 -31.31 -8.93
CA SER A 13 10.54 -30.29 -9.54
C SER A 13 10.26 -28.94 -8.87
N ARG A 14 11.22 -28.49 -8.07
CA ARG A 14 11.24 -27.16 -7.45
C ARG A 14 11.54 -26.16 -8.57
N ARG A 15 10.51 -25.59 -9.19
CA ARG A 15 10.68 -24.44 -10.11
C ARG A 15 11.19 -23.26 -9.29
N LYS A 16 12.51 -23.03 -9.31
CA LYS A 16 13.10 -21.76 -8.88
C LYS A 16 12.56 -20.69 -9.82
N GLY A 17 11.73 -19.78 -9.31
CA GLY A 17 11.34 -18.58 -10.04
C GLY A 17 12.60 -17.81 -10.42
N ARG A 18 12.79 -17.55 -11.71
CA ARG A 18 13.78 -16.58 -12.19
C ARG A 18 13.36 -15.22 -11.64
N ALA A 19 14.06 -14.75 -10.60
CA ALA A 19 14.12 -13.31 -10.37
C ALA A 19 14.73 -12.71 -11.65
N LEU A 20 13.94 -11.92 -12.37
CA LEU A 20 14.46 -11.10 -13.45
C LEU A 20 15.48 -10.15 -12.79
N GLN A 21 16.76 -10.41 -13.01
CA GLN A 21 17.81 -9.45 -12.68
C GLN A 21 17.61 -8.26 -13.61
N LEU A 22 16.83 -7.27 -13.17
CA LEU A 22 16.73 -5.98 -13.83
C LEU A 22 18.05 -5.25 -13.56
N THR A 23 19.02 -5.45 -14.43
CA THR A 23 20.22 -4.60 -14.47
C THR A 23 19.76 -3.23 -14.94
N GLY A 24 19.81 -2.22 -14.06
CA GLY A 24 19.44 -0.85 -14.43
C GLY A 24 20.30 -0.35 -15.59
N GLN A 25 19.67 0.26 -16.59
CA GLN A 25 20.34 0.85 -17.76
C GLN A 25 20.93 2.25 -17.45
N THR A 26 21.00 2.61 -16.16
CA THR A 26 21.42 3.92 -15.72
C THR A 26 22.93 4.07 -15.77
N ASP A 27 23.40 5.07 -16.49
CA ASP A 27 24.80 5.50 -16.46
C ASP A 27 25.07 6.28 -15.15
N TRP A 28 25.64 5.57 -14.17
CA TRP A 28 25.96 6.12 -12.86
C TRP A 28 27.20 7.01 -12.84
N GLU A 29 28.11 6.87 -13.81
CA GLU A 29 29.28 7.76 -13.90
C GLU A 29 28.87 9.14 -14.37
N ARG A 30 27.99 9.20 -15.39
CA ARG A 30 27.37 10.47 -15.82
C ARG A 30 26.68 11.19 -14.66
N VAL A 31 25.85 10.47 -13.89
CA VAL A 31 25.12 11.06 -12.75
C VAL A 31 26.07 11.63 -11.71
N ARG A 32 27.13 10.89 -11.35
CA ARG A 32 28.14 11.35 -10.37
C ARG A 32 28.91 12.59 -10.82
N ASN A 33 29.12 12.75 -12.12
CA ASN A 33 29.87 13.86 -12.70
C ASN A 33 28.98 15.05 -13.11
N THR A 34 27.66 14.95 -12.93
CA THR A 34 26.75 16.05 -13.24
C THR A 34 26.88 17.13 -12.17
N SER A 35 27.18 18.36 -12.57
CA SER A 35 27.31 19.50 -11.65
C SER A 35 25.95 20.03 -11.18
N ASP A 36 25.90 20.63 -10.00
CA ASP A 36 24.68 21.23 -9.43
C ASP A 36 23.99 22.21 -10.38
N LYS A 37 24.74 23.07 -11.07
CA LYS A 37 24.18 24.02 -12.05
C LYS A 37 23.45 23.34 -13.20
N GLU A 38 23.95 22.19 -13.62
CA GLU A 38 23.35 21.39 -14.68
C GLU A 38 22.10 20.64 -14.17
N ILE A 39 22.09 20.25 -12.90
CA ILE A 39 20.90 19.72 -12.23
C ILE A 39 19.80 20.77 -12.16
N ASP A 40 20.13 22.00 -11.74
CA ASP A 40 19.16 23.11 -11.68
C ASP A 40 18.55 23.42 -13.05
N ARG A 41 19.36 23.37 -14.10
CA ARG A 41 18.89 23.53 -15.49
C ARG A 41 17.92 22.41 -15.87
N GLN A 42 18.26 21.16 -15.58
CA GLN A 42 17.41 20.00 -15.88
C GLN A 42 16.08 20.06 -15.13
N ILE A 43 16.08 20.47 -13.86
CA ILE A 43 14.87 20.71 -13.05
C ILE A 43 13.97 21.77 -13.71
N GLY A 44 14.54 22.85 -14.23
CA GLY A 44 13.78 23.92 -14.89
C GLY A 44 13.25 23.57 -16.28
N GLU A 45 13.93 22.68 -17.01
CA GLU A 45 13.57 22.25 -18.36
C GLU A 45 12.59 21.06 -18.38
N ASP A 46 12.50 20.30 -17.30
CA ASP A 46 11.66 19.11 -17.20
C ASP A 46 10.21 19.44 -16.77
N PRO A 47 9.21 19.25 -17.66
CA PRO A 47 7.81 19.52 -17.34
C PRO A 47 7.20 18.55 -16.31
N ASP A 48 7.81 17.38 -16.08
CA ASP A 48 7.37 16.41 -15.08
C ASP A 48 8.00 16.67 -13.69
N THR A 49 8.88 17.67 -13.59
CA THR A 49 9.49 18.03 -12.31
C THR A 49 8.44 18.58 -11.34
N ALA A 50 8.41 17.98 -10.15
CA ALA A 50 7.51 18.40 -9.09
C ALA A 50 7.79 19.86 -8.68
N PRO A 51 6.75 20.65 -8.30
CA PRO A 51 6.95 21.99 -7.79
C PRO A 51 7.92 22.01 -6.61
N ALA A 52 8.76 23.05 -6.55
CA ALA A 52 9.65 23.24 -5.41
C ALA A 52 8.85 23.29 -4.10
N ILE A 53 9.30 22.53 -3.10
CA ILE A 53 8.77 22.57 -1.74
C ILE A 53 9.20 23.91 -1.12
N ASN A 54 8.40 24.94 -1.34
CA ASN A 54 8.62 26.29 -0.84
C ASN A 54 7.64 26.63 0.30
N ASP A 55 7.81 27.79 0.93
CA ASP A 55 6.96 28.22 2.04
C ASP A 55 5.48 28.30 1.66
N SER A 56 5.17 28.68 0.42
CA SER A 56 3.79 28.72 -0.06
C SER A 56 3.18 27.33 -0.16
N TRP A 57 3.94 26.36 -0.66
CA TRP A 57 3.52 24.96 -0.74
C TRP A 57 3.35 24.35 0.66
N MET A 58 4.27 24.67 1.59
CA MET A 58 4.20 24.18 2.97
C MET A 58 3.03 24.78 3.76
N ARG A 59 2.61 26.02 3.48
CA ARG A 59 1.46 26.67 4.16
C ARG A 59 0.17 25.87 4.03
N ASP A 60 -0.06 25.27 2.87
CA ASP A 60 -1.25 24.48 2.57
C ASP A 60 -1.07 22.98 2.84
N ALA A 61 0.13 22.55 3.24
CA ALA A 61 0.43 21.14 3.47
C ALA A 61 -0.15 20.65 4.81
N GLU A 62 -0.96 19.60 4.77
CA GLU A 62 -1.47 18.94 5.96
C GLU A 62 -0.51 17.82 6.41
N LEU A 63 -0.02 17.89 7.65
CA LEU A 63 0.76 16.81 8.25
C LEU A 63 -0.17 15.62 8.56
N VAL A 64 -0.15 14.60 7.71
CA VAL A 64 -0.86 13.35 7.94
C VAL A 64 0.05 12.36 8.66
N VAL A 65 -0.03 12.31 9.99
CA VAL A 65 0.63 11.25 10.77
C VAL A 65 -0.27 10.00 10.77
N PRO A 66 0.14 8.88 10.15
CA PRO A 66 -0.65 7.66 10.20
C PRO A 66 -0.68 7.13 11.63
N SER A 67 -1.85 7.16 12.27
CA SER A 67 -2.03 6.49 13.56
C SER A 67 -1.80 4.99 13.40
N PRO A 68 -0.95 4.36 14.24
CA PRO A 68 -0.83 2.92 14.27
C PRO A 68 -2.20 2.31 14.59
N LYS A 69 -2.49 1.15 14.00
CA LYS A 69 -3.70 0.37 14.28
C LYS A 69 -3.37 -0.64 15.36
N ASP A 70 -4.22 -0.73 16.38
CA ASP A 70 -4.06 -1.75 17.41
C ASP A 70 -4.47 -3.13 16.87
N PRO A 71 -3.62 -4.17 17.01
CA PRO A 71 -3.96 -5.52 16.60
C PRO A 71 -4.98 -6.11 17.58
N VAL A 72 -6.23 -6.23 17.14
CA VAL A 72 -7.31 -6.82 17.92
C VAL A 72 -7.87 -8.07 17.25
N SER A 73 -8.21 -9.07 18.05
CA SER A 73 -8.93 -10.27 17.61
C SER A 73 -10.40 -10.13 17.96
N ILE A 74 -11.27 -10.01 16.95
CA ILE A 74 -12.72 -9.87 17.11
C ILE A 74 -13.44 -10.99 16.36
N ARG A 75 -14.62 -11.38 16.84
CA ARG A 75 -15.51 -12.31 16.14
C ARG A 75 -16.52 -11.50 15.33
N LEU A 76 -16.72 -11.88 14.08
CA LEU A 76 -17.68 -11.29 13.16
C LEU A 76 -18.60 -12.40 12.64
N ASP A 77 -19.84 -12.04 12.33
CA ASP A 77 -20.77 -12.96 11.72
C ASP A 77 -20.29 -13.42 10.34
N ARG A 78 -20.69 -14.65 9.97
CA ARG A 78 -20.18 -15.33 8.78
C ARG A 78 -20.58 -14.63 7.50
N ASP A 79 -21.80 -14.13 7.44
CA ASP A 79 -22.34 -13.36 6.32
C ASP A 79 -21.58 -12.04 6.11
N ILE A 80 -21.31 -11.29 7.18
CA ILE A 80 -20.52 -10.05 7.16
C ILE A 80 -19.11 -10.34 6.64
N LEU A 81 -18.44 -11.35 7.21
CA LEU A 81 -17.10 -11.75 6.75
C LEU A 81 -17.10 -12.18 5.28
N THR A 82 -18.14 -12.88 4.84
CA THR A 82 -18.28 -13.34 3.45
C THR A 82 -18.45 -12.16 2.50
N PHE A 83 -19.32 -11.21 2.83
CA PHE A 83 -19.54 -9.98 2.07
C PHE A 83 -18.23 -9.20 1.87
N PHE A 84 -17.48 -8.92 2.94
CA PHE A 84 -16.25 -8.15 2.81
C PHE A 84 -15.16 -8.91 2.06
N LYS A 85 -15.06 -10.24 2.22
CA LYS A 85 -14.08 -11.07 1.49
C LYS A 85 -14.31 -11.09 -0.02
N GLN A 86 -15.56 -10.99 -0.49
CA GLN A 86 -15.86 -10.89 -1.93
C GLN A 86 -15.19 -9.67 -2.59
N THR A 87 -14.92 -8.62 -1.81
CA THR A 87 -14.31 -7.39 -2.31
C THR A 87 -12.79 -7.48 -2.52
N GLY A 88 -12.18 -8.64 -2.26
CA GLY A 88 -10.78 -8.94 -2.57
C GLY A 88 -9.77 -8.48 -1.50
N ARG A 89 -8.53 -8.22 -1.95
CA ARG A 89 -7.41 -7.80 -1.08
C ARG A 89 -7.79 -6.53 -0.31
N GLY A 90 -7.49 -6.50 0.98
CA GLY A 90 -7.76 -5.34 1.84
C GLY A 90 -9.15 -5.31 2.47
N TYR A 91 -9.89 -6.43 2.48
CA TYR A 91 -11.20 -6.52 3.13
C TYR A 91 -11.18 -6.08 4.62
N GLN A 92 -10.10 -6.33 5.36
CA GLN A 92 -9.92 -5.86 6.74
C GLN A 92 -9.87 -4.33 6.83
N THR A 93 -9.19 -3.66 5.88
CA THR A 93 -9.14 -2.20 5.79
C THR A 93 -10.54 -1.62 5.54
N LYS A 94 -11.35 -2.29 4.71
CA LYS A 94 -12.75 -1.89 4.44
C LYS A 94 -13.64 -2.04 5.67
N ILE A 95 -13.50 -3.13 6.43
CA ILE A 95 -14.19 -3.31 7.71
C ILE A 95 -13.86 -2.14 8.64
N ASN A 96 -12.57 -1.80 8.78
CA ASN A 96 -12.15 -0.69 9.62
C ASN A 96 -12.72 0.67 9.16
N ALA A 97 -12.78 0.92 7.84
CA ALA A 97 -13.35 2.15 7.30
C ALA A 97 -14.85 2.29 7.64
N VAL A 98 -15.62 1.21 7.54
CA VAL A 98 -17.04 1.20 7.92
C VAL A 98 -17.23 1.45 9.41
N LEU A 99 -16.44 0.77 10.26
CA LEU A 99 -16.46 1.00 11.70
C LEU A 99 -16.12 2.46 12.04
N ARG A 100 -15.14 3.04 11.35
CA ARG A 100 -14.76 4.45 11.55
C ARG A 100 -15.90 5.41 11.17
N ALA A 101 -16.49 5.22 10.00
CA ALA A 101 -17.63 6.02 9.56
C ALA A 101 -18.82 5.94 10.53
N PHE A 102 -19.10 4.75 11.08
CA PHE A 102 -20.12 4.58 12.11
C PHE A 102 -19.80 5.38 13.38
N VAL A 103 -18.57 5.29 13.89
CA VAL A 103 -18.12 6.04 15.07
C VAL A 103 -18.22 7.55 14.85
N ASP A 104 -17.74 8.03 13.70
CA ASP A 104 -17.76 9.47 13.38
C ASP A 104 -19.21 9.99 13.24
N ALA A 105 -20.10 9.20 12.63
CA ALA A 105 -21.52 9.53 12.55
C ALA A 105 -22.20 9.60 13.93
N GLN A 106 -21.84 8.70 14.87
CA GLN A 106 -22.37 8.73 16.24
C GLN A 106 -21.82 9.90 17.04
N ARG A 107 -20.53 10.22 16.90
CA ARG A 107 -19.90 11.38 17.55
C ARG A 107 -20.47 12.70 17.05
N GLY A 108 -20.75 12.81 15.74
CA GLY A 108 -21.45 13.95 15.15
C GLY A 108 -22.87 14.14 15.69
N LYS A 109 -23.60 13.05 15.96
CA LYS A 109 -24.94 13.10 16.58
C LYS A 109 -24.90 13.46 18.07
N GLY A 110 -23.84 13.09 18.79
CA GLY A 110 -23.66 13.39 20.21
C GLY A 110 -23.43 14.87 20.52
N ARG A 111 -22.84 15.63 19.58
CA ARG A 111 -22.59 17.08 19.76
C ARG A 111 -23.84 17.95 19.60
N ALA A 112 -24.93 17.41 19.06
CA ALA A 112 -26.21 18.11 18.84
C ALA A 112 -27.26 17.88 19.96
N ARG A 113 -26.93 17.13 21.02
CA ARG A 113 -27.81 16.89 22.17
C ARG A 113 -27.06 17.07 23.50
N GLY A 114 -26.77 18.33 23.83
CA GLY A 114 -26.42 18.75 25.19
C GLY A 114 -26.94 20.18 25.39
N PRO A 115 -27.89 20.43 26.30
CA PRO A 115 -28.44 21.77 26.53
C PRO A 115 -27.59 22.58 27.51
N ARG A 116 -27.36 23.85 27.15
CA ARG A 116 -26.98 25.02 27.97
C ARG A 116 -25.69 24.94 28.79
#